data_AF-A0A3G3GM73-F1
#
_entry.id   AF-A0A3G3GM73-F1
#
_cell.length_a   1.000
_cell.length_b   1.000
_cell.length_c   1.000
_cell.angle_alpha   90.00
_cell.angle_beta   90.00
_cell.angle_gamma   90.00
#
_symmetry.space_group_name_H-M   'P 1'
#
loop_
_entity.id
_entity.type
_entity.pdbx_description
1 polymer ?
#
loop_
_entity_poly.entity_id
_entity_poly.type
_entity_poly.pdbx_seq_one_letter_code
_entity_poly.pdbx_strand_id
1 'polypeptide(L)'
;MNISKRIASIREVKGFTQKQIADLLDMEQSNYSRLEGRGSKLTIEQLEKIASALGVSVVELLTGEGENEEIEELKRKLGEYRDHIFKITIEKETENSSLMFWGFYTFNGYMTQFGLKNNLFTEAQYSQLINDVQAIPLNDDDFDTDLFDIIQKKTDLHCVTHLMNEEQIVSAIDELDYVSKELLHLFFNKNMLLDKKLHKTYHKYLALDTLKKIAKQVKDSSK
;
A
#
# COMPACT_ATOMS: atom_id res chain seq x y z
N MET A 1 -32.46 -18.49 7.56
CA MET A 1 -32.59 -17.06 7.24
C MET A 1 -33.23 -16.93 5.86
N ASN A 2 -34.23 -16.06 5.66
CA ASN A 2 -34.83 -15.85 4.32
C ASN A 2 -33.97 -14.84 3.53
N ILE A 3 -33.92 -14.96 2.20
CA ILE A 3 -33.14 -14.10 1.31
C ILE A 3 -33.35 -12.61 1.55
N SER A 4 -34.59 -12.15 1.80
CA SER A 4 -34.85 -10.73 2.10
C SER A 4 -34.14 -10.27 3.39
N LYS A 5 -34.09 -11.14 4.41
CA LYS A 5 -33.35 -10.85 5.65
C LYS A 5 -31.85 -10.88 5.43
N ARG A 6 -31.37 -11.70 4.49
CA ARG A 6 -29.94 -11.76 4.15
C ARG A 6 -29.47 -10.56 3.36
N ILE A 7 -30.27 -10.09 2.42
CA ILE A 7 -30.03 -8.82 1.72
C ILE A 7 -29.88 -7.68 2.75
N ALA A 8 -30.81 -7.60 3.72
CA ALA A 8 -30.73 -6.61 4.79
C ALA A 8 -29.46 -6.76 5.65
N SER A 9 -29.12 -8.00 6.04
CA SER A 9 -27.94 -8.26 6.86
C SER A 9 -26.63 -7.95 6.14
N ILE A 10 -26.49 -8.33 4.86
CA ILE A 10 -25.30 -8.02 4.07
C ILE A 10 -25.20 -6.50 3.85
N ARG A 11 -26.33 -5.85 3.58
CA ARG A 11 -26.41 -4.40 3.47
C ARG A 11 -25.90 -3.74 4.76
N GLU A 12 -26.36 -4.18 5.93
CA GLU A 12 -25.98 -3.63 7.23
C GLU A 12 -24.53 -3.93 7.63
N VAL A 13 -23.99 -5.11 7.29
CA VAL A 13 -22.57 -5.44 7.52
C VAL A 13 -21.68 -4.58 6.64
N LYS A 14 -22.08 -4.38 5.39
CA LYS A 14 -21.49 -3.41 4.48
C LYS A 14 -22.06 -2.02 4.72
N GLY A 15 -22.70 -1.76 5.88
CA GLY A 15 -23.38 -0.56 6.42
C GLY A 15 -24.38 0.25 5.57
N PHE A 16 -24.53 -0.04 4.28
CA PHE A 16 -25.29 0.82 3.38
C PHE A 16 -26.69 1.14 3.93
N THR A 17 -27.13 2.38 3.78
CA THR A 17 -28.53 2.73 4.05
C THR A 17 -29.46 2.18 2.96
N GLN A 18 -30.72 1.90 3.30
CA GLN A 18 -31.73 1.48 2.31
C GLN A 18 -31.87 2.48 1.15
N LYS A 19 -31.68 3.79 1.42
CA LYS A 19 -31.71 4.83 0.40
C LYS A 19 -30.53 4.70 -0.57
N GLN A 20 -29.32 4.47 -0.06
CA GLN A 20 -28.13 4.31 -0.92
C GLN A 20 -28.24 3.11 -1.85
N ILE A 21 -28.77 1.98 -1.40
CA ILE A 21 -28.99 0.84 -2.30
C ILE A 21 -30.13 1.13 -3.29
N ALA A 22 -31.20 1.79 -2.86
CA ALA A 22 -32.27 2.18 -3.76
C ALA A 22 -31.77 3.11 -4.88
N ASP A 23 -30.91 4.07 -4.55
CA ASP A 23 -30.26 4.97 -5.51
C ASP A 23 -29.36 4.19 -6.49
N LEU A 24 -28.58 3.20 -6.01
CA LEU A 24 -27.76 2.32 -6.86
C LEU A 24 -28.57 1.43 -7.80
N LEU A 25 -29.82 1.12 -7.43
CA LEU A 25 -30.74 0.29 -8.19
C LEU A 25 -31.73 1.10 -9.04
N ASP A 26 -31.58 2.43 -9.08
CA ASP A 26 -32.48 3.37 -9.76
C ASP A 26 -33.96 3.15 -9.38
N MET A 27 -34.22 3.06 -8.06
CA MET A 27 -35.57 2.88 -7.53
C MET A 27 -35.84 3.71 -6.28
N GLU A 28 -37.11 3.91 -5.95
CA GLU A 28 -37.47 4.57 -4.69
C GLU A 28 -37.06 3.74 -3.47
N GLN A 29 -36.60 4.42 -2.41
CA GLN A 29 -36.33 3.83 -1.11
C GLN A 29 -37.52 3.01 -0.58
N SER A 30 -38.74 3.49 -0.80
CA SER A 30 -39.99 2.83 -0.42
C SER A 30 -40.14 1.45 -1.07
N ASN A 31 -39.68 1.30 -2.31
CA ASN A 31 -39.69 0.05 -3.06
C ASN A 31 -38.60 -0.89 -2.54
N TYR A 32 -37.38 -0.40 -2.33
CA TYR A 32 -36.30 -1.23 -1.77
C TYR A 32 -36.62 -1.75 -0.36
N SER A 33 -37.19 -0.89 0.51
CA SER A 33 -37.61 -1.26 1.87
C SER A 33 -38.64 -2.41 1.86
N ARG A 34 -39.53 -2.44 0.86
CA ARG A 34 -40.49 -3.56 0.68
C ARG A 34 -39.80 -4.87 0.30
N LEU A 35 -38.69 -4.83 -0.45
CA LEU A 35 -37.93 -6.02 -0.85
C LEU A 35 -37.32 -6.72 0.38
N GLU A 36 -36.79 -5.94 1.32
CA GLU A 36 -36.25 -6.44 2.59
C GLU A 36 -37.36 -6.89 3.55
N GLY A 37 -38.48 -6.16 3.58
CA GLY A 37 -39.53 -6.34 4.60
C GLY A 37 -40.61 -7.38 4.31
N ARG A 38 -41.01 -7.61 3.04
CA ARG A 38 -42.24 -8.38 2.74
C ARG A 38 -42.04 -9.84 2.34
N GLY A 39 -40.81 -10.35 2.29
CA GLY A 39 -40.57 -11.72 1.81
C GLY A 39 -41.10 -11.94 0.37
N SER A 40 -41.09 -10.87 -0.43
CA SER A 40 -41.53 -10.88 -1.82
C SER A 40 -40.69 -11.85 -2.66
N LYS A 41 -41.33 -12.57 -3.59
CA LYS A 41 -40.63 -13.35 -4.61
C LYS A 41 -39.77 -12.42 -5.45
N LEU A 42 -38.45 -12.42 -5.20
CA LEU A 42 -37.48 -11.70 -6.02
C LEU A 42 -37.24 -12.50 -7.30
N THR A 43 -37.24 -11.82 -8.45
CA THR A 43 -36.79 -12.43 -9.70
C THR A 43 -35.26 -12.59 -9.67
N ILE A 44 -34.74 -13.48 -10.52
CA ILE A 44 -33.29 -13.65 -10.68
C ILE A 44 -32.63 -12.32 -11.08
N GLU A 45 -33.25 -11.58 -12.00
CA GLU A 45 -32.75 -10.26 -12.43
C GLU A 45 -32.69 -9.24 -11.27
N GLN A 46 -33.68 -9.25 -10.37
CA GLN A 46 -33.65 -8.42 -9.17
C GLN A 46 -32.53 -8.85 -8.22
N LEU A 47 -32.30 -10.15 -8.06
CA LEU A 47 -31.21 -10.66 -7.24
C LEU A 47 -29.84 -10.30 -7.82
N GLU A 48 -29.65 -10.36 -9.13
CA GLU A 48 -28.41 -9.95 -9.80
C GLU A 48 -28.13 -8.46 -9.60
N LYS A 49 -29.14 -7.61 -9.79
CA LYS A 49 -29.01 -6.16 -9.56
C LYS A 49 -28.66 -5.86 -8.11
N ILE A 50 -29.33 -6.52 -7.15
CA ILE A 50 -29.06 -6.37 -5.72
C ILE A 50 -27.67 -6.89 -5.36
N ALA A 51 -27.25 -8.05 -5.89
CA ALA A 51 -25.93 -8.63 -5.66
C ALA A 51 -24.83 -7.70 -6.17
N SER A 52 -25.01 -7.15 -7.38
CA SER A 52 -24.11 -6.17 -7.97
C SER A 52 -24.03 -4.89 -7.14
N ALA A 53 -25.17 -4.32 -6.72
CA ALA A 53 -25.20 -3.12 -5.88
C ALA A 53 -24.53 -3.34 -4.51
N LEU A 54 -24.66 -4.55 -3.95
CA LEU A 54 -24.02 -4.95 -2.70
C LEU A 54 -22.58 -5.43 -2.89
N GLY A 55 -22.09 -5.63 -4.11
CA GLY A 55 -20.76 -6.17 -4.40
C GLY A 55 -20.56 -7.58 -3.85
N VAL A 56 -21.54 -8.47 -4.02
CA VAL A 56 -21.51 -9.89 -3.64
C VAL A 56 -21.96 -10.75 -4.83
N SER A 57 -21.75 -12.06 -4.75
CA SER A 57 -22.32 -12.97 -5.76
C SER A 57 -23.81 -13.25 -5.47
N VAL A 58 -24.56 -13.63 -6.50
CA VAL A 58 -25.95 -14.10 -6.31
C VAL A 58 -25.99 -15.37 -5.46
N VAL A 59 -24.94 -16.21 -5.56
CA VAL A 59 -24.76 -17.40 -4.73
C VAL A 59 -24.69 -17.00 -3.26
N GLU A 60 -23.90 -16.00 -2.90
CA GLU A 60 -23.79 -15.49 -1.53
C GLU A 60 -25.14 -14.96 -1.00
N LEU A 61 -25.96 -14.29 -1.82
CA LEU A 61 -27.32 -13.90 -1.44
C LEU A 61 -28.23 -15.12 -1.18
N LEU A 62 -28.08 -16.20 -1.94
CA LEU A 62 -28.92 -17.40 -1.87
C LEU A 62 -28.51 -18.36 -0.75
N THR A 63 -27.21 -18.61 -0.58
CA THR A 63 -26.66 -19.61 0.35
C THR A 63 -26.22 -18.98 1.66
N GLY A 64 -25.71 -17.74 1.64
CA GLY A 64 -25.13 -17.05 2.78
C GLY A 64 -23.70 -17.49 3.07
N GLU A 65 -23.17 -18.34 2.20
CA GLU A 65 -21.77 -18.73 2.15
C GLU A 65 -21.14 -17.78 1.14
N GLY A 66 -20.39 -16.79 1.65
CA GLY A 66 -19.62 -15.90 0.78
C GLY A 66 -18.46 -16.66 0.17
N GLU A 67 -18.15 -16.38 -1.10
CA GLU A 67 -16.99 -16.96 -1.82
C GLU A 67 -15.63 -16.48 -1.28
N ASN A 68 -15.52 -16.05 -0.02
CA ASN A 68 -14.34 -15.35 0.44
C ASN A 68 -13.77 -15.82 1.78
N GLU A 69 -14.35 -16.75 2.53
CA GLU A 69 -13.64 -17.24 3.74
C GLU A 69 -12.32 -17.93 3.38
N GLU A 70 -12.32 -18.75 2.34
CA GLU A 70 -11.12 -19.44 1.87
C GLU A 70 -10.12 -18.47 1.22
N ILE A 71 -10.62 -17.47 0.48
CA ILE A 71 -9.78 -16.42 -0.14
C ILE A 71 -9.20 -15.47 0.92
N GLU A 72 -9.97 -15.06 1.93
CA GLU A 72 -9.49 -14.23 3.03
C GLU A 72 -8.50 -14.99 3.91
N GLU A 73 -8.74 -16.28 4.14
CA GLU A 73 -7.79 -17.16 4.82
C GLU A 73 -6.49 -17.34 4.02
N LEU A 74 -6.58 -17.48 2.70
CA LEU A 74 -5.41 -17.51 1.81
C LEU A 74 -4.65 -16.19 1.83
N LYS A 75 -5.34 -15.03 1.80
CA LYS A 75 -4.70 -13.71 1.91
C LYS A 75 -4.01 -13.54 3.26
N ARG A 76 -4.63 -14.00 4.36
CA ARG A 76 -4.04 -13.97 5.71
C ARG A 76 -2.76 -14.79 5.75
N LYS A 77 -2.81 -16.05 5.28
CA LYS A 77 -1.63 -16.92 5.16
C LYS A 77 -0.55 -16.31 4.29
N LEU A 78 -0.92 -15.67 3.18
CA LEU A 78 0.01 -15.03 2.27
C LEU A 78 0.71 -13.83 2.91
N GLY A 79 0.02 -13.05 3.75
CA GLY A 79 0.61 -12.02 4.61
C GLY A 79 1.56 -12.62 5.66
N GLU A 80 1.14 -13.67 6.36
CA GLU A 80 1.98 -14.36 7.37
C GLU A 80 3.26 -14.95 6.73
N TYR A 81 3.16 -15.57 5.56
CA TYR A 81 4.31 -16.07 4.82
C TYR A 81 5.23 -14.95 4.33
N ARG A 82 4.67 -13.83 3.89
CA ARG A 82 5.46 -12.65 3.51
C ARG A 82 6.25 -12.11 4.69
N ASP A 83 5.62 -12.00 5.85
CA ASP A 83 6.27 -11.53 7.07
C ASP A 83 7.33 -12.53 7.56
N HIS A 84 7.09 -13.83 7.40
CA HIS A 84 8.07 -14.88 7.72
C HIS A 84 9.26 -14.86 6.76
N ILE A 85 9.02 -14.76 5.46
CA ILE A 85 10.07 -14.62 4.44
C ILE A 85 10.86 -13.35 4.74
N PHE A 86 10.19 -12.25 5.03
CA PHE A 86 10.85 -10.99 5.40
C PHE A 86 11.72 -11.15 6.65
N LYS A 87 11.21 -11.80 7.70
CA LYS A 87 11.98 -12.05 8.91
C LYS A 87 13.20 -12.94 8.66
N ILE A 88 13.05 -14.00 7.86
CA ILE A 88 14.16 -14.87 7.42
C ILE A 88 15.15 -14.10 6.54
N THR A 89 14.67 -13.22 5.65
CA THR A 89 15.49 -12.36 4.81
C THR A 89 16.30 -11.40 5.68
N ILE A 90 15.68 -10.72 6.64
CA ILE A 90 16.35 -9.82 7.59
C ILE A 90 17.32 -10.55 8.52
N GLU A 91 16.95 -11.72 9.04
CA GLU A 91 17.81 -12.55 9.91
C GLU A 91 19.00 -13.15 9.14
N LYS A 92 18.89 -13.33 7.82
CA LYS A 92 20.00 -13.72 6.93
C LYS A 92 20.78 -12.52 6.35
N GLU A 93 20.19 -11.33 6.29
CA GLU A 93 20.76 -10.12 5.66
C GLU A 93 21.48 -9.18 6.62
N THR A 94 21.47 -9.42 7.93
CA THR A 94 22.43 -8.73 8.82
C THR A 94 23.90 -9.05 8.50
N GLU A 95 24.17 -9.99 7.58
CA GLU A 95 25.49 -10.34 7.07
C GLU A 95 25.69 -10.02 5.56
N ASN A 96 24.68 -9.49 4.83
CA ASN A 96 24.77 -9.36 3.37
C ASN A 96 24.63 -7.92 2.87
N SER A 97 25.74 -7.19 2.95
CA SER A 97 25.90 -5.79 2.52
C SER A 97 25.49 -5.52 1.05
N SER A 98 25.45 -6.53 0.19
CA SER A 98 25.08 -6.41 -1.24
C SER A 98 23.59 -6.14 -1.49
N LEU A 99 22.70 -6.78 -0.74
CA LEU A 99 21.24 -6.56 -0.86
C LEU A 99 20.84 -5.18 -0.30
N MET A 100 21.50 -4.79 0.78
CA MET A 100 21.40 -3.46 1.36
C MET A 100 21.88 -2.38 0.38
N PHE A 101 23.02 -2.60 -0.29
CA PHE A 101 23.53 -1.75 -1.36
C PHE A 101 22.53 -1.64 -2.53
N TRP A 102 22.00 -2.77 -3.00
CA TRP A 102 21.04 -2.78 -4.11
C TRP A 102 19.75 -2.04 -3.78
N GLY A 103 19.20 -2.24 -2.58
CA GLY A 103 18.00 -1.52 -2.13
C GLY A 103 18.22 -0.02 -2.01
N PHE A 104 19.37 0.37 -1.48
CA PHE A 104 19.77 1.78 -1.37
C PHE A 104 19.97 2.42 -2.74
N TYR A 105 20.69 1.77 -3.65
CA TYR A 105 20.90 2.24 -5.02
C TYR A 105 19.57 2.42 -5.77
N THR A 106 18.68 1.43 -5.64
CA THR A 106 17.35 1.43 -6.28
C THR A 106 16.50 2.60 -5.78
N PHE A 107 16.42 2.80 -4.46
CA PHE A 107 15.68 3.93 -3.88
C PHE A 107 16.19 5.29 -4.37
N ASN A 108 17.52 5.49 -4.41
CA ASN A 108 18.08 6.74 -4.92
C ASN A 108 17.80 6.97 -6.39
N GLY A 109 17.87 5.92 -7.20
CA GLY A 109 17.50 5.98 -8.61
C GLY A 109 16.09 6.54 -8.78
N TYR A 110 15.11 6.02 -8.02
CA TYR A 110 13.74 6.50 -8.06
C TYR A 110 13.60 7.97 -7.63
N MET A 111 14.16 8.34 -6.48
CA MET A 111 14.06 9.73 -5.98
C MET A 111 14.66 10.72 -6.96
N THR A 112 15.78 10.34 -7.56
CA THR A 112 16.47 11.16 -8.56
C THR A 112 15.62 11.32 -9.83
N GLN A 113 15.13 10.22 -10.41
CA GLN A 113 14.23 10.30 -11.58
C GLN A 113 12.99 11.15 -11.30
N PHE A 114 12.42 11.05 -10.10
CA PHE A 114 11.29 11.90 -9.70
C PHE A 114 11.66 13.38 -9.72
N GLY A 115 12.79 13.77 -9.13
CA GLY A 115 13.18 15.17 -9.10
C GLY A 115 13.50 15.74 -10.49
N LEU A 116 14.07 14.93 -11.38
CA LEU A 116 14.29 15.30 -12.78
C LEU A 116 12.95 15.54 -13.51
N LYS A 117 11.99 14.61 -13.39
CA LYS A 117 10.63 14.74 -13.94
C LYS A 117 9.91 16.00 -13.43
N ASN A 118 10.23 16.43 -12.21
CA ASN A 118 9.67 17.63 -11.58
C ASN A 118 10.53 18.89 -11.75
N ASN A 119 11.53 18.88 -12.64
CA ASN A 119 12.43 20.01 -12.93
C ASN A 119 13.17 20.57 -11.71
N LEU A 120 13.49 19.73 -10.72
CA LEU A 120 14.23 20.15 -9.53
C LEU A 120 15.73 20.29 -9.77
N PHE A 121 16.24 19.68 -10.85
CA PHE A 121 17.63 19.74 -11.30
C PHE A 121 17.72 19.31 -12.78
N THR A 122 18.92 19.42 -13.37
CA THR A 122 19.18 19.17 -14.79
C THR A 122 19.78 17.78 -15.07
N GLU A 123 19.68 17.29 -16.31
CA GLU A 123 20.32 16.05 -16.78
C GLU A 123 21.85 16.04 -16.57
N ALA A 124 22.49 17.21 -16.64
CA ALA A 124 23.92 17.34 -16.36
C ALA A 124 24.22 17.08 -14.88
N GLN A 125 23.40 17.63 -13.97
CA GLN A 125 23.51 17.37 -12.54
C GLN A 125 23.17 15.91 -12.20
N TYR A 126 22.22 15.29 -12.92
CA TYR A 126 21.93 13.86 -12.80
C TYR A 126 23.14 12.99 -13.15
N SER A 127 23.75 13.26 -14.31
CA SER A 127 24.89 12.50 -14.81
C SER A 127 26.08 12.60 -13.87
N GLN A 128 26.30 13.79 -13.28
CA GLN A 128 27.33 13.97 -12.25
C GLN A 128 27.05 13.12 -11.01
N LEU A 129 25.80 13.11 -10.51
CA LEU A 129 25.41 12.31 -9.35
C LEU A 129 25.64 10.80 -9.58
N ILE A 130 25.31 10.29 -10.77
CA ILE A 130 25.59 8.89 -11.13
C ILE A 130 27.08 8.60 -11.11
N ASN A 131 27.89 9.47 -11.72
CA ASN A 131 29.33 9.27 -11.79
C ASN A 131 29.98 9.27 -10.40
N ASP A 132 29.52 10.15 -9.51
CA ASP A 132 30.01 10.22 -8.13
C ASP A 132 29.69 8.93 -7.35
N VAL A 133 28.52 8.32 -7.59
CA VAL A 133 28.14 7.03 -7.01
C VAL A 133 28.92 5.86 -7.61
N GLN A 134 29.15 5.85 -8.93
CA GLN A 134 29.91 4.81 -9.61
C GLN A 134 31.42 4.85 -9.29
N ALA A 135 31.93 6.02 -8.85
CA ALA A 135 33.32 6.18 -8.46
C ALA A 135 33.65 5.63 -7.06
N ILE A 136 32.66 5.13 -6.31
CA ILE A 136 32.90 4.46 -5.04
C ILE A 136 33.55 3.10 -5.33
N PRO A 137 34.78 2.85 -4.84
CA PRO A 137 35.41 1.55 -5.04
C PRO A 137 34.62 0.48 -4.27
N LEU A 138 34.05 -0.47 -5.02
CA LEU A 138 33.45 -1.69 -4.51
C LEU A 138 34.55 -2.76 -4.47
N ASN A 139 35.33 -2.80 -3.38
CA ASN A 139 36.23 -3.92 -3.15
C ASN A 139 35.47 -5.00 -2.39
N ASP A 140 35.52 -6.24 -2.89
CA ASP A 140 34.78 -7.40 -2.35
C ASP A 140 35.16 -7.75 -0.90
N ASP A 141 36.28 -7.24 -0.38
CA ASP A 141 36.82 -7.55 0.95
C ASP A 141 36.50 -6.49 2.04
N ASP A 142 36.00 -5.29 1.68
CA ASP A 142 35.75 -4.18 2.61
C ASP A 142 34.26 -4.01 2.98
N PHE A 143 33.44 -5.04 2.75
CA PHE A 143 32.00 -5.05 3.08
C PHE A 143 31.70 -5.06 4.59
N ASP A 144 32.72 -4.96 5.43
CA ASP A 144 32.57 -4.61 6.84
C ASP A 144 32.11 -3.15 6.96
N THR A 145 31.33 -2.88 8.01
CA THR A 145 30.78 -1.61 8.54
C THR A 145 31.30 -0.26 7.98
N ASP A 146 32.55 -0.16 7.57
CA ASP A 146 33.15 0.98 6.88
C ASP A 146 32.57 1.25 5.49
N LEU A 147 32.10 0.27 4.71
CA LEU A 147 31.53 0.56 3.38
C LEU A 147 30.23 1.38 3.48
N PHE A 148 29.37 1.10 4.45
CA PHE A 148 28.15 1.88 4.65
C PHE A 148 28.46 3.32 5.07
N ASP A 149 29.44 3.47 5.96
CA ASP A 149 29.98 4.76 6.39
C ASP A 149 30.69 5.51 5.25
N ILE A 150 31.41 4.80 4.37
CA ILE A 150 32.11 5.32 3.19
C ILE A 150 31.10 5.73 2.14
N ILE A 151 30.09 4.91 1.86
CA ILE A 151 28.98 5.27 0.97
C ILE A 151 28.33 6.52 1.55
N GLN A 152 27.92 6.52 2.81
CA GLN A 152 27.26 7.66 3.44
C GLN A 152 28.12 8.94 3.46
N LYS A 153 29.43 8.84 3.73
CA LYS A 153 30.38 9.98 3.77
C LYS A 153 30.88 10.43 2.39
N LYS A 154 31.10 9.52 1.43
CA LYS A 154 31.63 9.84 0.10
C LYS A 154 30.54 10.17 -0.91
N THR A 155 29.38 9.52 -0.82
CA THR A 155 28.25 9.89 -1.70
C THR A 155 27.54 11.13 -1.23
N ASP A 156 27.75 11.52 0.04
CA ASP A 156 26.97 12.55 0.74
C ASP A 156 25.50 12.46 0.32
N LEU A 157 25.00 11.22 0.22
CA LEU A 157 24.07 10.78 -0.80
C LEU A 157 22.98 11.82 -1.02
N HIS A 158 23.20 12.68 -2.01
CA HIS A 158 22.29 13.76 -2.38
C HIS A 158 21.12 13.12 -3.12
N CYS A 159 20.39 12.24 -2.43
CA CYS A 159 18.99 12.09 -2.66
C CYS A 159 18.45 13.51 -2.80
N VAL A 160 17.82 13.78 -3.94
CA VAL A 160 17.30 15.10 -4.29
C VAL A 160 16.16 15.52 -3.35
N THR A 161 15.89 14.75 -2.29
CA THR A 161 15.04 15.09 -1.14
C THR A 161 15.42 16.41 -0.47
N HIS A 162 16.70 16.79 -0.47
CA HIS A 162 17.09 18.11 -0.01
C HIS A 162 16.48 19.21 -0.90
N LEU A 163 16.34 18.97 -2.21
CA LEU A 163 15.67 19.84 -3.19
C LEU A 163 14.14 19.71 -3.18
N MET A 164 13.59 18.57 -2.73
CA MET A 164 12.15 18.32 -2.69
C MET A 164 11.50 18.88 -1.42
N ASN A 165 10.30 19.46 -1.48
CA ASN A 165 9.52 19.75 -0.27
C ASN A 165 8.85 18.48 0.33
N GLU A 166 8.21 18.57 1.50
CA GLU A 166 7.58 17.39 2.15
C GLU A 166 6.50 16.73 1.25
N GLU A 167 5.71 17.51 0.49
CA GLU A 167 4.68 16.98 -0.40
C GLU A 167 5.26 16.21 -1.58
N GLN A 168 6.34 16.74 -2.18
CA GLN A 168 7.08 16.08 -3.26
C GLN A 168 7.72 14.78 -2.79
N ILE A 169 8.25 14.76 -1.56
CA ILE A 169 8.78 13.54 -0.95
C ILE A 169 7.67 12.49 -0.78
N VAL A 170 6.50 12.90 -0.25
CA VAL A 170 5.34 12.01 -0.12
C VAL A 170 4.90 11.46 -1.48
N SER A 171 4.81 12.31 -2.50
CA SER A 171 4.44 11.89 -3.86
C SER A 171 5.45 10.92 -4.45
N ALA A 172 6.75 11.14 -4.24
CA ALA A 172 7.79 10.23 -4.71
C ALA A 172 7.71 8.88 -3.99
N ILE A 173 7.47 8.88 -2.67
CA ILE A 173 7.24 7.66 -1.89
C ILE A 173 5.99 6.92 -2.39
N ASP A 174 4.90 7.63 -2.69
CA ASP A 174 3.67 7.02 -3.22
C ASP A 174 3.91 6.26 -4.54
N GLU A 175 4.78 6.79 -5.42
CA GLU A 175 5.16 6.16 -6.69
C GLU A 175 6.05 4.92 -6.53
N LEU A 176 6.68 4.69 -5.37
CA LEU A 176 7.52 3.51 -5.16
C LEU A 176 6.71 2.20 -5.19
N ASP A 177 7.32 1.18 -5.76
CA ASP A 177 6.84 -0.19 -5.67
C ASP A 177 6.87 -0.70 -4.21
N TYR A 178 6.18 -1.82 -3.99
CA TYR A 178 6.05 -2.41 -2.65
C TYR A 178 7.41 -2.78 -2.03
N VAL A 179 8.32 -3.38 -2.81
CA VAL A 179 9.64 -3.82 -2.31
C VAL A 179 10.48 -2.61 -1.91
N SER A 180 10.48 -1.58 -2.73
CA SER A 180 11.19 -0.31 -2.49
C SER A 180 10.67 0.41 -1.23
N LYS A 181 9.36 0.36 -0.95
CA LYS A 181 8.75 0.91 0.28
C LYS A 181 9.17 0.16 1.55
N GLU A 182 9.25 -1.18 1.48
CA GLU A 182 9.69 -2.01 2.60
C GLU A 182 11.18 -1.83 2.90
N LEU A 183 12.01 -1.71 1.86
CA LEU A 183 13.43 -1.38 2.03
C LEU A 183 13.64 -0.02 2.68
N LEU A 184 12.86 0.99 2.25
CA LEU A 184 12.88 2.31 2.87
C LEU A 184 12.47 2.24 4.35
N HIS A 185 11.45 1.43 4.68
CA HIS A 185 11.02 1.19 6.06
C HIS A 185 12.15 0.61 6.91
N LEU A 186 12.84 -0.41 6.38
CA LEU A 186 13.97 -1.05 7.02
C LEU A 186 15.10 -0.07 7.29
N PHE A 187 15.50 0.72 6.28
CA PHE A 187 16.59 1.67 6.40
C PHE A 187 16.32 2.73 7.46
N PHE A 188 15.08 3.22 7.58
CA PHE A 188 14.73 4.15 8.66
C PHE A 188 14.73 3.52 10.04
N ASN A 189 14.15 2.32 10.19
CA ASN A 189 14.11 1.62 11.48
C ASN A 189 15.50 1.26 12.01
N LYS A 190 16.45 1.03 11.11
CA LYS A 190 17.84 0.72 11.45
C LYS A 190 18.74 1.96 11.55
N ASN A 191 18.18 3.18 11.45
CA ASN A 191 18.92 4.46 11.44
C ASN A 191 20.02 4.53 10.36
N MET A 192 19.79 3.86 9.24
CA MET A 192 20.75 3.75 8.15
C MET A 192 20.71 4.96 7.21
N LEU A 193 19.61 5.72 7.23
CA LEU A 193 19.49 6.98 6.50
C LEU A 193 19.61 8.16 7.46
N LEU A 194 20.61 9.02 7.22
CA LEU A 194 20.84 10.23 8.02
C LEU A 194 20.02 11.45 7.55
N ASP A 195 19.31 11.36 6.42
CA ASP A 195 18.46 12.45 5.94
C ASP A 195 17.27 12.65 6.91
N LYS A 196 17.43 13.61 7.82
CA LYS A 196 16.43 13.95 8.85
C LYS A 196 15.10 14.42 8.26
N LYS A 197 15.13 15.10 7.10
CA LYS A 197 13.93 15.62 6.46
C LYS A 197 13.15 14.47 5.84
N LEU A 198 13.82 13.59 5.11
CA LEU A 198 13.21 12.39 4.57
C LEU A 198 12.70 11.48 5.68
N HIS A 199 13.49 11.24 6.74
CA HIS A 199 13.10 10.44 7.91
C HIS A 199 11.80 10.98 8.53
N LYS A 200 11.76 12.27 8.88
CA LYS A 200 10.57 12.92 9.45
C LYS A 200 9.36 12.83 8.51
N THR A 201 9.57 13.08 7.22
CA THR A 201 8.50 13.06 6.22
C THR A 201 7.95 11.65 6.02
N TYR A 202 8.81 10.65 6.01
CA TYR A 202 8.44 9.25 5.88
C TYR A 202 7.62 8.75 7.08
N HIS A 203 7.96 9.12 8.31
CA HIS A 203 7.12 8.77 9.47
C HIS A 203 5.74 9.45 9.43
N LYS A 204 5.66 10.71 8.98
CA LYS A 204 4.38 11.38 8.72
C LYS A 204 3.58 10.63 7.66
N TYR A 205 4.24 10.22 6.57
CA TYR A 205 3.64 9.42 5.50
C TYR A 205 3.07 8.11 6.05
N LEU A 206 3.83 7.34 6.84
CA LEU A 206 3.36 6.09 7.43
C LEU A 206 2.13 6.30 8.33
N ALA A 207 2.15 7.35 9.15
CA ALA A 207 1.00 7.68 9.99
C ALA A 207 -0.23 8.03 9.13
N LEU A 208 -0.06 8.82 8.07
CA LEU A 208 -1.13 9.17 7.14
C LEU A 208 -1.64 7.96 6.35
N ASP A 209 -0.77 7.08 5.87
CA ASP A 209 -1.13 5.85 5.16
C ASP A 209 -1.89 4.89 6.09
N THR A 210 -1.44 4.75 7.33
CA THR A 210 -2.14 4.00 8.37
C THR A 210 -3.52 4.60 8.63
N LEU A 211 -3.63 5.92 8.78
CA LEU A 211 -4.91 6.61 8.95
C LEU A 211 -5.81 6.47 7.72
N LYS A 212 -5.27 6.48 6.50
CA LYS A 212 -6.03 6.22 5.26
C LYS A 212 -6.56 4.80 5.23
N LYS A 213 -5.74 3.81 5.62
CA LYS A 213 -6.14 2.39 5.73
C LYS A 213 -7.21 2.19 6.80
N ILE A 214 -7.03 2.79 7.98
CA ILE A 214 -8.03 2.78 9.06
C ILE A 214 -9.29 3.50 8.60
N ALA A 215 -9.20 4.68 7.98
CA ALA A 215 -10.37 5.41 7.49
C ALA A 215 -11.10 4.63 6.40
N LYS A 216 -10.37 3.90 5.54
CA LYS A 216 -10.95 2.99 4.56
C LYS A 216 -11.65 1.82 5.25
N GLN A 217 -11.01 1.16 6.21
CA GLN A 217 -11.62 0.08 7.00
C GLN A 217 -12.84 0.55 7.81
N VAL A 218 -12.75 1.72 8.45
CA VAL A 218 -13.83 2.35 9.20
C VAL A 218 -14.96 2.71 8.25
N LYS A 219 -14.65 3.30 7.09
CA LYS A 219 -15.63 3.58 6.05
C LYS A 219 -16.30 2.27 5.65
N ASP A 220 -15.54 1.23 5.29
CA ASP A 220 -16.01 -0.09 4.88
C ASP A 220 -16.78 -0.85 6.00
N SER A 221 -16.54 -0.54 7.28
CA SER A 221 -17.25 -1.09 8.46
C SER A 221 -18.44 -0.26 8.94
N SER A 222 -18.46 1.04 8.63
CA SER A 222 -19.58 1.95 8.90
C SER A 222 -20.62 1.89 7.78
N LYS A 223 -20.10 1.58 6.57
CA LYS A 223 -20.67 0.91 5.40
C LYS A 223 -21.92 1.49 4.83
#